data_AF-D6E795-F1
#
_entry.id   AF-D6E795-F1
#
_cell.length_a   1.000
_cell.length_b   1.000
_cell.length_c   1.000
_cell.angle_alpha   90.00
_cell.angle_beta   90.00
_cell.angle_gamma   90.00
#
_symmetry.space_group_name_H-M   'P 1'
#
loop_
_entity.id
_entity.type
_entity.pdbx_description
1 polymer ?
#
loop_
_entity_poly.entity_id
_entity_poly.type
_entity_poly.pdbx_seq_one_letter_code
_entity_poly.pdbx_strand_id
1 'polypeptide(L)'
;MTRCIGCRACQVACKDKNRLEVGTLYREVHSYTVGTFPEVDGYSYSFGCNHCEEPICLKNCPTGAIYRAPDGTVVQDQSKCIGCRMCVMSCPYGQPKYFPDEGVSGKCDGCYGLREAGGEPACVAGCPNRALKFGEMDELRAEFGPDLNEGSIAVLPSPDETHPNILIKAKDCAQDAGYRELTW
;
A
#
# COMPACT_ATOMS: atom_id res chain seq x y z
N MET A 1 -8.08 1.23 -9.77
CA MET A 1 -8.09 -0.14 -10.35
C MET A 1 -8.48 -0.15 -11.83
N THR A 2 -9.35 0.76 -12.27
CA THR A 2 -9.80 0.87 -13.67
C THR A 2 -8.69 1.01 -14.73
N ARG A 3 -7.50 1.54 -14.36
CA ARG A 3 -6.32 1.67 -15.23
C ARG A 3 -5.19 0.68 -14.92
N CYS A 4 -5.32 -0.09 -13.83
CA CYS A 4 -4.26 -1.01 -13.40
C CYS A 4 -4.39 -2.34 -14.15
N ILE A 5 -3.36 -2.71 -14.91
CA ILE A 5 -3.32 -3.97 -15.68
C ILE A 5 -2.46 -5.04 -15.01
N GLY A 6 -2.01 -4.82 -13.77
CA GLY A 6 -1.21 -5.81 -13.04
C GLY A 6 0.25 -5.95 -13.50
N CYS A 7 0.79 -5.02 -14.30
CA CYS A 7 2.14 -5.12 -14.90
C CYS A 7 3.34 -5.15 -13.92
N ARG A 8 3.12 -4.92 -12.62
CA ARG A 8 4.14 -4.90 -11.55
C ARG A 8 5.26 -3.86 -11.71
N ALA A 9 5.17 -2.90 -12.64
CA ALA A 9 6.18 -1.84 -12.80
C ALA A 9 6.36 -0.97 -11.53
N CYS A 10 5.26 -0.64 -10.84
CA CYS A 10 5.30 0.12 -9.58
C CYS A 10 6.00 -0.66 -8.44
N GLN A 11 5.90 -1.99 -8.45
CA GLN A 11 6.59 -2.88 -7.52
C GLN A 11 8.10 -2.87 -7.78
N VAL A 12 8.52 -3.01 -9.04
CA VAL A 12 9.94 -2.94 -9.43
C VAL A 12 10.54 -1.56 -9.10
N ALA A 13 9.85 -0.47 -9.44
CA ALA A 13 10.32 0.88 -9.14
C ALA A 13 10.46 1.13 -7.62
N CYS A 14 9.51 0.64 -6.82
CA CYS A 14 9.58 0.74 -5.37
C CYS A 14 10.75 -0.07 -4.81
N LYS A 15 10.97 -1.28 -5.33
CA LYS A 15 12.07 -2.14 -4.94
C LYS A 15 13.43 -1.51 -5.25
N ASP A 16 13.61 -1.00 -6.47
CA ASP A 16 14.84 -0.35 -6.91
C ASP A 16 15.17 0.88 -6.07
N LYS A 17 14.21 1.81 -5.91
CA LYS A 17 14.38 3.02 -5.09
C LYS A 17 14.82 2.71 -3.66
N ASN A 18 14.26 1.65 -3.06
CA ASN A 18 14.51 1.30 -1.67
C ASN A 18 15.63 0.25 -1.52
N ARG A 19 16.26 -0.19 -2.61
CA ARG A 19 17.30 -1.24 -2.63
C ARG A 19 16.86 -2.50 -1.86
N LEU A 20 15.61 -2.93 -2.04
CA LEU A 20 15.10 -4.10 -1.33
C LEU A 20 15.70 -5.38 -1.91
N GLU A 21 15.99 -6.34 -1.05
CA GLU A 21 16.48 -7.66 -1.44
C GLU A 21 15.42 -8.51 -2.17
N VAL A 22 15.87 -9.61 -2.79
CA VAL A 22 14.97 -10.63 -3.36
C VAL A 22 13.99 -11.14 -2.29
N GLY A 23 12.71 -11.25 -2.65
CA GLY A 23 11.63 -11.64 -1.73
C GLY A 23 11.01 -10.50 -0.93
N THR A 24 11.71 -9.38 -0.72
CA THR A 24 11.16 -8.24 0.04
C THR A 24 10.51 -7.21 -0.87
N LEU A 25 9.26 -6.87 -0.58
CA LEU A 25 8.46 -5.90 -1.34
C LEU A 25 7.73 -4.96 -0.38
N TYR A 26 7.88 -3.65 -0.57
CA TYR A 26 7.03 -2.65 0.10
C TYR A 26 5.76 -2.31 -0.68
N ARG A 27 5.73 -2.69 -1.96
CA ARG A 27 4.57 -2.55 -2.83
C ARG A 27 4.39 -3.83 -3.61
N GLU A 28 3.19 -4.40 -3.58
CA GLU A 28 2.89 -5.69 -4.18
C GLU A 28 1.72 -5.53 -5.16
N VAL A 29 1.68 -6.34 -6.21
CA VAL A 29 0.61 -6.30 -7.21
C VAL A 29 0.05 -7.69 -7.41
N HIS A 30 -1.21 -7.85 -7.05
CA HIS A 30 -1.95 -9.11 -7.18
C HIS A 30 -3.10 -8.90 -8.15
N SER A 31 -3.49 -9.98 -8.81
CA SER A 31 -4.64 -10.00 -9.73
C SER A 31 -5.63 -11.02 -9.24
N TYR A 32 -6.90 -10.72 -9.47
CA TYR A 32 -8.04 -11.50 -8.99
C TYR A 32 -9.02 -11.73 -10.12
N THR A 33 -9.69 -12.87 -10.09
CA THR A 33 -10.85 -13.17 -10.93
C THR A 33 -12.08 -13.43 -10.08
N VAL A 34 -13.26 -13.12 -10.61
CA VAL A 34 -14.55 -13.39 -10.00
C VAL A 34 -15.50 -14.01 -11.03
N GLY A 35 -16.57 -14.63 -10.55
CA GLY A 35 -17.57 -15.27 -11.40
C GLY A 35 -17.12 -16.62 -11.96
N THR A 36 -17.90 -17.14 -12.90
CA THR A 36 -17.70 -18.44 -13.54
C THR A 36 -18.08 -18.37 -15.01
N PHE A 37 -17.40 -19.13 -15.87
CA PHE A 37 -17.68 -19.15 -17.31
C PHE A 37 -19.18 -19.31 -17.61
N PRO A 38 -19.76 -18.51 -18.52
CA PRO A 38 -19.12 -17.50 -19.38
C PRO A 38 -18.99 -16.09 -18.77
N GLU A 39 -19.50 -15.86 -17.56
CA GLU A 39 -19.52 -14.56 -16.89
C GLU A 39 -18.35 -14.44 -15.91
N VAL A 40 -17.19 -14.10 -16.45
CA VAL A 40 -15.94 -13.92 -15.69
C VAL A 40 -15.49 -12.46 -15.78
N ASP A 41 -15.08 -11.90 -14.65
CA ASP A 41 -14.41 -10.60 -14.60
C ASP A 41 -13.11 -10.71 -13.79
N GLY A 42 -12.30 -9.65 -13.81
CA GLY A 42 -11.06 -9.59 -13.08
C GLY A 42 -10.51 -8.19 -12.91
N TYR A 43 -9.64 -8.07 -11.91
CA TYR A 43 -9.01 -6.81 -11.55
C TYR A 43 -7.62 -7.05 -10.98
N SER A 44 -6.78 -6.03 -11.07
CA SER A 44 -5.50 -6.00 -10.38
C SER A 44 -5.49 -4.88 -9.34
N TYR A 45 -4.93 -5.17 -8.17
CA TYR A 45 -4.77 -4.21 -7.10
C TYR A 45 -3.29 -4.10 -6.71
N SER A 46 -2.85 -2.87 -6.43
CA SER A 46 -1.46 -2.57 -6.05
C SER A 46 -1.41 -2.20 -4.57
N PHE A 47 -1.12 -3.19 -3.75
CA PHE A 47 -0.97 -3.08 -2.31
C PHE A 47 0.27 -2.27 -1.94
N GLY A 48 0.14 -1.42 -0.94
CA GLY A 48 1.23 -0.68 -0.31
C GLY A 48 0.81 -0.24 1.09
N CYS A 49 1.70 0.42 1.84
CA CYS A 49 1.32 1.01 3.13
C CYS A 49 0.23 2.06 2.92
N ASN A 50 -0.88 1.92 3.64
CA ASN A 50 -2.02 2.84 3.57
C ASN A 50 -1.81 4.11 4.39
N HIS A 51 -0.68 4.25 5.10
CA HIS A 51 -0.40 5.37 6.00
C HIS A 51 -1.62 5.78 6.84
N CYS A 52 -2.24 4.78 7.48
CA CYS A 52 -3.57 4.87 8.07
C CYS A 52 -3.70 6.02 9.10
N GLU A 53 -4.91 6.52 9.29
CA GLU A 53 -5.21 7.55 10.29
C GLU A 53 -5.11 7.02 11.73
N GLU A 54 -5.44 5.74 11.91
CA GLU A 54 -5.25 5.02 13.17
C GLU A 54 -4.29 3.83 13.02
N PRO A 55 -2.97 4.09 12.87
CA PRO A 55 -2.01 3.05 12.54
C PRO A 55 -1.75 2.13 13.74
N ILE A 56 -2.26 0.90 13.67
CA ILE A 56 -2.00 -0.15 14.68
C ILE A 56 -0.50 -0.45 14.81
N CYS A 57 0.26 -0.36 13.72
CA CYS A 57 1.70 -0.55 13.74
C CYS A 57 2.45 0.51 14.58
N LEU A 58 1.93 1.73 14.62
CA LEU A 58 2.42 2.80 15.50
C LEU A 58 2.04 2.51 16.95
N LYS A 59 0.74 2.24 17.21
CA LYS A 59 0.21 1.95 18.56
C LYS A 59 1.00 0.82 19.26
N ASN A 60 1.43 -0.19 18.49
CA ASN A 60 2.13 -1.36 19.02
C ASN A 60 3.66 -1.26 19.00
N CYS A 61 4.25 -0.13 18.62
CA CYS A 61 5.71 0.03 18.60
C CYS A 61 6.24 0.42 19.99
N PRO A 62 6.95 -0.48 20.72
CA PRO A 62 7.33 -0.22 22.11
C PRO A 62 8.41 0.86 22.27
N THR A 63 9.17 1.15 21.21
CA THR A 63 10.28 2.12 21.24
C THR A 63 9.93 3.48 20.66
N GLY A 64 8.71 3.65 20.13
CA GLY A 64 8.34 4.85 19.40
C GLY A 64 9.13 5.03 18.09
N ALA A 65 9.62 3.95 17.49
CA ALA A 65 10.29 3.98 16.19
C ALA A 65 9.33 4.36 15.05
N ILE A 66 8.04 4.02 15.16
CA ILE A 66 7.03 4.40 14.17
C ILE A 66 6.31 5.65 14.66
N TYR A 67 6.13 6.63 13.79
CA TYR A 67 5.47 7.90 14.11
C TYR A 67 4.73 8.47 12.88
N ARG A 68 3.83 9.42 13.10
CA ARG A 68 3.17 10.21 12.04
C ARG A 68 4.02 11.45 11.76
N ALA A 69 4.47 11.60 10.53
CA ALA A 69 5.17 12.79 10.06
C ALA A 69 4.19 13.96 9.85
N PRO A 70 4.68 15.22 9.75
CA PRO A 70 3.82 16.40 9.56
C PRO A 70 2.93 16.35 8.31
N ASP A 71 3.35 15.62 7.27
CA ASP A 71 2.58 15.41 6.04
C ASP A 71 1.55 14.28 6.15
N GLY A 72 1.24 13.83 7.36
CA GLY A 72 0.30 12.74 7.63
C GLY A 72 0.86 11.34 7.35
N THR A 73 2.04 11.20 6.73
CA THR A 73 2.60 9.87 6.46
C THR A 73 3.05 9.19 7.75
N VAL A 74 2.63 7.94 7.93
CA VAL A 74 3.23 7.08 8.95
C VAL A 74 4.61 6.69 8.47
N VAL A 75 5.67 6.91 9.23
CA VAL A 75 7.08 6.66 8.87
C VAL A 75 7.79 5.92 10.02
N GLN A 76 9.03 5.50 9.79
CA GLN A 76 9.80 4.74 10.78
C GLN A 76 11.23 5.26 10.90
N ASP A 77 11.62 5.60 12.14
CA ASP A 77 12.98 5.89 12.55
C ASP A 77 13.74 4.57 12.79
N GLN A 78 14.66 4.25 11.91
CA GLN A 78 15.43 3.01 11.99
C GLN A 78 16.38 2.97 13.18
N SER A 79 16.82 4.13 13.71
CA SER A 79 17.72 4.18 14.86
C SER A 79 17.08 3.71 16.18
N LYS A 80 15.74 3.73 16.24
CA LYS A 80 14.96 3.29 17.40
C LYS A 80 14.39 1.89 17.25
N CYS A 81 14.55 1.27 16.07
CA CYS A 81 13.99 -0.05 15.81
C CYS A 81 14.82 -1.12 16.54
N ILE A 82 14.16 -1.92 17.37
CA ILE A 82 14.79 -3.04 18.09
C ILE A 82 14.45 -4.41 17.47
N GLY A 83 13.85 -4.42 16.29
CA GLY A 83 13.56 -5.69 15.60
C GLY A 83 12.47 -6.57 16.23
N CYS A 84 11.66 -6.06 17.16
CA CYS A 84 10.66 -6.85 17.89
C CYS A 84 9.50 -7.40 17.02
N ARG A 85 9.38 -6.94 15.77
CA ARG A 85 8.38 -7.38 14.77
C ARG A 85 6.91 -7.16 15.13
N MET A 86 6.60 -6.45 16.22
CA MET A 86 5.21 -6.15 16.61
C MET A 86 4.44 -5.45 15.48
N CYS A 87 5.06 -4.51 14.79
CA CYS A 87 4.47 -3.83 13.64
C CYS A 87 4.19 -4.75 12.44
N VAL A 88 5.05 -5.75 12.22
CA VAL A 88 4.89 -6.76 11.16
C VAL A 88 3.72 -7.67 11.47
N MET A 89 3.58 -8.08 12.74
CA MET A 89 2.51 -8.98 13.17
C MET A 89 1.15 -8.29 13.30
N SER A 90 1.12 -6.97 13.55
CA SER A 90 -0.13 -6.26 13.85
C SER A 90 -0.75 -5.51 12.68
N CYS A 91 -0.03 -5.31 11.57
CA CYS A 91 -0.59 -4.60 10.43
C CYS A 91 -1.57 -5.51 9.67
N PRO A 92 -2.87 -5.17 9.60
CA PRO A 92 -3.86 -6.03 8.95
C PRO A 92 -3.62 -6.14 7.43
N TYR A 93 -2.86 -5.21 6.85
CA TYR A 93 -2.51 -5.18 5.43
C TYR A 93 -1.15 -5.84 5.12
N GLY A 94 -0.43 -6.37 6.12
CA GLY A 94 0.86 -7.06 5.93
C GLY A 94 2.00 -6.17 5.40
N GLN A 95 1.97 -4.86 5.67
CA GLN A 95 2.83 -3.89 5.00
C GLN A 95 4.24 -3.72 5.61
N PRO A 96 4.42 -3.66 6.94
CA PRO A 96 5.75 -3.72 7.52
C PRO A 96 6.40 -5.07 7.24
N LYS A 97 7.66 -5.03 6.81
CA LYS A 97 8.48 -6.21 6.54
C LYS A 97 9.62 -6.26 7.54
N TYR A 98 10.06 -7.47 7.88
CA TYR A 98 11.24 -7.69 8.72
C TYR A 98 12.46 -7.94 7.82
N PHE A 99 13.60 -7.37 8.18
CA PHE A 99 14.89 -7.52 7.52
C PHE A 99 15.80 -8.35 8.41
N PRO A 100 15.90 -9.68 8.21
CA PRO A 100 16.65 -10.56 9.09
C PRO A 100 18.13 -10.20 9.21
N ASP A 101 18.75 -9.82 8.09
CA ASP A 101 20.18 -9.52 8.03
C ASP A 101 20.53 -8.23 8.79
N GLU A 102 19.61 -7.27 8.84
CA GLU A 102 19.78 -6.01 9.58
C GLU A 102 19.23 -6.08 11.01
N GLY A 103 18.45 -7.12 11.33
CA GLY A 103 17.80 -7.27 12.63
C GLY A 103 16.69 -6.24 12.90
N VAL A 104 16.23 -5.48 11.91
CA VAL A 104 15.22 -4.42 12.05
C VAL A 104 13.98 -4.67 11.19
N SER A 105 12.92 -3.89 11.40
CA SER A 105 11.75 -3.87 10.51
C SER A 105 11.77 -2.61 9.65
N GLY A 106 11.10 -2.63 8.51
CA GLY A 106 10.93 -1.47 7.65
C GLY A 106 9.61 -1.53 6.90
N LYS A 107 9.21 -0.41 6.31
CA LYS A 107 7.94 -0.26 5.60
C LYS A 107 8.04 0.89 4.61
N CYS A 108 7.08 0.97 3.69
CA CYS A 108 6.91 2.14 2.84
C CYS A 108 6.85 3.43 3.69
N ASP A 109 7.64 4.42 3.28
CA ASP A 109 7.77 5.76 3.85
C ASP A 109 7.04 6.82 3.01
N GLY A 110 6.21 6.39 2.04
CA GLY A 110 5.63 7.28 1.04
C GLY A 110 6.68 7.94 0.15
N CYS A 111 7.90 7.41 0.08
CA CYS A 111 9.05 8.05 -0.55
C CYS A 111 9.33 9.47 0.00
N TYR A 112 9.22 9.66 1.32
CA TYR A 112 9.37 10.94 2.02
C TYR A 112 10.54 11.78 1.49
N GLY A 113 11.76 11.25 1.50
CA GLY A 113 12.94 12.00 1.03
C GLY A 113 12.92 12.38 -0.45
N LEU A 114 12.26 11.60 -1.32
CA LEU A 114 12.08 12.00 -2.73
C LEU A 114 11.10 13.15 -2.86
N ARG A 115 10.01 13.14 -2.07
CA ARG A 115 9.01 14.21 -2.07
C ARG A 115 9.55 15.51 -1.51
N GLU A 116 10.37 15.45 -0.46
CA GLU A 116 11.07 16.64 0.06
C GLU A 116 12.01 17.26 -0.99
N ALA A 117 12.59 16.44 -1.86
CA ALA A 117 13.41 16.90 -2.98
C ALA A 117 12.60 17.38 -4.21
N GLY A 118 11.26 17.47 -4.11
CA GLY A 118 10.37 17.90 -5.20
C GLY A 118 10.02 16.80 -6.21
N GLY A 119 10.38 15.55 -5.94
CA GLY A 119 10.03 14.39 -6.76
C GLY A 119 8.68 13.75 -6.37
N GLU A 120 8.27 12.76 -7.15
CA GLU A 120 7.12 11.91 -6.84
C GLU A 120 7.57 10.57 -6.24
N PRO A 121 6.69 9.85 -5.51
CA PRO A 121 6.99 8.49 -5.10
C PRO A 121 7.35 7.60 -6.29
N ALA A 122 8.38 6.76 -6.15
CA ALA A 122 8.90 5.94 -7.24
C ALA A 122 7.83 5.03 -7.87
N CYS A 123 6.89 4.52 -7.06
CA CYS A 123 5.78 3.72 -7.57
C CYS A 123 4.76 4.50 -8.42
N VAL A 124 4.58 5.81 -8.15
CA VAL A 124 3.75 6.71 -8.94
C VAL A 124 4.47 7.02 -10.26
N ALA A 125 5.71 7.48 -10.20
CA ALA A 125 6.53 7.78 -11.37
C ALA A 125 6.72 6.57 -12.29
N GLY A 126 6.89 5.38 -11.70
CA GLY A 126 7.09 4.13 -12.42
C GLY A 126 5.81 3.48 -12.97
N CYS A 127 4.63 4.07 -12.79
CA CYS A 127 3.38 3.48 -13.28
C CYS A 127 3.11 3.89 -14.75
N PRO A 128 3.30 2.99 -15.74
CA PRO A 128 3.13 3.35 -17.14
C PRO A 128 1.69 3.75 -17.50
N ASN A 129 0.71 3.22 -16.75
CA ASN A 129 -0.70 3.49 -16.97
C ASN A 129 -1.23 4.69 -16.18
N ARG A 130 -0.37 5.34 -15.36
CA ARG A 130 -0.77 6.42 -14.44
C ARG A 130 -1.97 6.03 -13.58
N ALA A 131 -1.92 4.80 -13.05
CA ALA A 131 -2.97 4.22 -12.22
C ALA A 131 -2.79 4.54 -10.73
N LEU A 132 -1.67 5.16 -10.35
CA LEU A 132 -1.33 5.56 -8.99
C LEU A 132 -1.13 7.08 -8.94
N LYS A 133 -1.57 7.69 -7.85
CA LYS A 133 -1.36 9.10 -7.51
C LYS A 133 -1.09 9.17 -6.00
N PHE A 134 -0.29 10.14 -5.59
CA PHE A 134 0.01 10.43 -4.19
C PHE A 134 -0.19 11.92 -3.97
N GLY A 135 -0.80 12.31 -2.86
CA GLY A 135 -1.14 13.69 -2.54
C GLY A 135 -2.13 13.79 -1.39
N GLU A 136 -2.58 15.00 -1.12
CA GLU A 136 -3.55 15.28 -0.07
C GLU A 136 -4.92 14.67 -0.38
N MET A 137 -5.54 14.03 0.61
CA MET A 137 -6.76 13.24 0.40
C MET A 137 -7.91 14.07 -0.18
N ASP A 138 -8.11 15.30 0.30
CA ASP A 138 -9.19 16.17 -0.19
C ASP A 138 -8.96 16.67 -1.61
N GLU A 139 -7.70 16.94 -1.99
CA GLU A 139 -7.34 17.31 -3.36
C GLU A 139 -7.60 16.13 -4.30
N LEU A 140 -7.25 14.91 -3.90
CA LEU A 140 -7.50 13.70 -4.67
C LEU A 140 -9.00 13.42 -4.83
N ARG A 141 -9.81 13.63 -3.79
CA ARG A 141 -11.27 13.55 -3.89
C ARG A 141 -11.84 14.56 -4.88
N ALA A 142 -11.36 15.80 -4.82
CA ALA A 142 -11.78 16.85 -5.74
C ALA A 142 -11.36 16.55 -7.20
N GLU A 143 -10.17 16.01 -7.42
CA GLU A 143 -9.64 15.69 -8.76
C GLU A 143 -10.39 14.50 -9.41
N PHE A 144 -10.63 13.42 -8.67
CA PHE A 144 -11.12 12.16 -9.23
C PHE A 144 -12.63 11.91 -9.05
N GLY A 145 -13.30 12.78 -8.30
CA GLY A 145 -14.74 12.75 -8.08
C GLY A 145 -15.20 11.83 -6.93
N PRO A 146 -16.53 11.72 -6.72
CA PRO A 146 -17.10 11.08 -5.54
C PRO A 146 -17.05 9.53 -5.56
N ASP A 147 -16.81 8.90 -6.71
CA ASP A 147 -16.88 7.43 -6.88
C ASP A 147 -15.63 6.70 -6.35
N LEU A 148 -14.88 7.32 -5.43
CA LEU A 148 -13.68 6.74 -4.83
C LEU A 148 -14.08 5.87 -3.64
N ASN A 149 -13.63 4.61 -3.67
CA ASN A 149 -13.77 3.68 -2.58
C ASN A 149 -12.63 3.87 -1.55
N GLU A 150 -12.98 3.96 -0.27
CA GLU A 150 -12.03 4.21 0.83
C GLU A 150 -11.53 2.90 1.50
N GLY A 151 -11.25 1.88 0.69
CA GLY A 151 -10.66 0.64 1.17
C GLY A 151 -11.64 -0.48 1.54
N SER A 152 -12.89 -0.40 1.09
CA SER A 152 -13.93 -1.41 1.33
C SER A 152 -14.08 -2.45 0.21
N ILE A 153 -13.04 -2.66 -0.61
CA ILE A 153 -13.02 -3.77 -1.60
C ILE A 153 -12.81 -5.12 -0.90
N ALA A 154 -13.31 -6.21 -1.49
CA ALA A 154 -13.40 -7.52 -0.84
C ALA A 154 -12.05 -8.14 -0.42
N VAL A 155 -10.95 -7.75 -1.07
CA VAL A 155 -9.59 -8.25 -0.77
C VAL A 155 -8.90 -7.48 0.37
N LEU A 156 -9.51 -6.42 0.89
CA LEU A 156 -8.95 -5.64 2.00
C LEU A 156 -9.65 -5.97 3.32
N PRO A 157 -8.93 -5.90 4.46
CA PRO A 157 -9.53 -5.80 5.79
C PRO A 157 -10.50 -4.62 5.89
N SER A 158 -11.35 -4.63 6.92
CA SER A 158 -12.32 -3.54 7.11
C SER A 158 -11.60 -2.20 7.28
N PRO A 159 -12.01 -1.13 6.57
CA PRO A 159 -11.40 0.18 6.76
C PRO A 159 -11.62 0.72 8.18
N ASP A 160 -12.66 0.30 8.89
CA ASP A 160 -12.97 0.73 10.27
C ASP A 160 -11.90 0.29 11.28
N GLU A 161 -11.05 -0.70 10.94
CA GLU A 161 -9.98 -1.16 11.83
C GLU A 161 -8.86 -0.14 11.99
N THR A 162 -8.59 0.67 10.94
CA THR A 162 -7.42 1.57 10.93
C THR A 162 -7.65 2.92 10.29
N HIS A 163 -8.81 3.15 9.65
CA HIS A 163 -9.10 4.33 8.84
C HIS A 163 -7.98 4.59 7.79
N PRO A 164 -7.81 3.71 6.79
CA PRO A 164 -6.69 3.78 5.86
C PRO A 164 -6.76 5.02 4.95
N ASN A 165 -5.62 5.68 4.71
CA ASN A 165 -5.54 6.82 3.79
C ASN A 165 -5.35 6.33 2.35
N ILE A 166 -6.41 5.74 1.79
CA ILE A 166 -6.45 5.24 0.41
C ILE A 166 -7.75 5.63 -0.28
N LEU A 167 -7.63 5.96 -1.57
CA LEU A 167 -8.76 6.23 -2.45
C LEU A 167 -8.62 5.36 -3.69
N ILE A 168 -9.66 4.57 -3.98
CA ILE A 168 -9.63 3.55 -5.01
C ILE A 168 -10.77 3.79 -5.98
N LYS A 169 -10.47 4.16 -7.23
CA LYS A 169 -11.44 3.99 -8.32
C LYS A 169 -11.58 2.50 -8.63
N ALA A 170 -12.49 1.86 -7.89
CA ALA A 170 -12.71 0.42 -7.90
C ALA A 170 -13.43 -0.02 -9.17
N LYS A 171 -13.27 -1.29 -9.55
CA LYS A 171 -14.18 -1.95 -10.49
C LYS A 171 -15.29 -2.60 -9.66
N ASP A 172 -16.50 -2.71 -10.20
CA ASP A 172 -17.65 -3.26 -9.48
C ASP A 172 -17.38 -4.70 -9.00
N CYS A 173 -16.72 -5.52 -9.83
CA CYS A 173 -16.29 -6.87 -9.50
C CYS A 173 -15.33 -6.96 -8.29
N ALA A 174 -14.72 -5.86 -7.85
CA ALA A 174 -13.86 -5.85 -6.66
C ALA A 174 -14.62 -5.94 -5.33
N GLN A 175 -15.95 -5.84 -5.37
CA GLN A 175 -16.83 -6.02 -4.21
C GLN A 175 -17.24 -7.49 -4.00
N ASP A 176 -16.99 -8.35 -4.99
CA ASP A 176 -17.38 -9.76 -4.91
C ASP A 176 -16.43 -10.55 -4.00
N ALA A 177 -16.99 -11.11 -2.91
CA ALA A 177 -16.28 -11.94 -1.94
C ALA A 177 -15.91 -13.35 -2.49
N GLY A 178 -16.46 -13.75 -3.64
CA GLY A 178 -16.12 -14.98 -4.37
C GLY A 178 -14.82 -14.89 -5.17
N TYR A 179 -13.99 -13.87 -4.94
CA TYR A 179 -12.74 -13.67 -5.65
C TYR A 179 -11.77 -14.85 -5.51
N ARG A 180 -10.98 -15.07 -6.55
CA ARG A 180 -9.84 -15.98 -6.54
C ARG A 180 -8.60 -15.25 -6.97
N GLU A 181 -7.55 -15.33 -6.16
CA GLU A 181 -6.26 -14.77 -6.53
C GLU A 181 -5.62 -15.57 -7.65
N LEU A 182 -5.01 -14.87 -8.58
CA LEU A 182 -4.35 -15.39 -9.75
C LEU A 182 -2.85 -15.57 -9.44
N THR A 183 -2.45 -16.82 -9.18
CA THR A 183 -1.11 -17.23 -8.77
C THR A 183 -0.39 -18.02 -9.87
N TRP A 184 -0.10 -17.36 -10.99
CA TRP A 184 0.71 -17.91 -12.08
C TRP A 184 2.05 -17.18 -12.23
#